data_AF-A0A329YFZ3-F1
#
_entry.id   AF-A0A329YFZ3-F1
#
_cell.length_a   1.000
_cell.length_b   1.000
_cell.length_c   1.000
_cell.angle_alpha   90.00
_cell.angle_beta   90.00
_cell.angle_gamma   90.00
#
_symmetry.space_group_name_H-M   'P 1'
#
loop_
_entity.id
_entity.type
_entity.pdbx_description
1 polymer ?
#
loop_
_entity_poly.entity_id
_entity_poly.type
_entity_poly.pdbx_seq_one_letter_code
_entity_poly.pdbx_strand_id
1 'polypeptide(L)'
;MAKSDSLFVTDAQCAERLGLTTEVLATALPALTKAGFPMRDPLFANRRYWPAVRAWLDRRYGMGKDDGMLRAPPGLDEPEPWKKK
;
A
#
# COMPACT_ATOMS: atom_id res chain seq x y z
N MET A 1 -4.79 -26.27 5.60
CA MET A 1 -4.65 -25.01 4.82
C MET A 1 -4.62 -23.85 5.79
N ALA A 2 -3.51 -23.14 5.88
CA ALA A 2 -3.38 -22.03 6.82
C ALA A 2 -4.37 -20.91 6.44
N LYS A 3 -5.00 -20.27 7.43
CA LYS A 3 -5.98 -19.15 7.29
C LYS A 3 -5.42 -17.90 6.57
N SER A 4 -4.23 -17.99 5.99
CA SER A 4 -3.41 -16.93 5.42
C SER A 4 -3.82 -16.50 4.01
N ASP A 5 -4.64 -17.29 3.31
CA ASP A 5 -4.89 -17.09 1.87
C ASP A 5 -6.13 -16.24 1.55
N SER A 6 -6.93 -15.87 2.55
CA SER A 6 -8.11 -15.03 2.27
C SER A 6 -7.70 -13.62 1.83
N LEU A 7 -8.20 -13.23 0.65
CA LEU A 7 -7.94 -11.92 0.04
C LEU A 7 -8.74 -10.79 0.71
N PHE A 8 -9.97 -11.07 1.15
CA PHE A 8 -10.85 -10.12 1.82
C PHE A 8 -10.90 -10.40 3.33
N VAL A 9 -10.35 -9.48 4.11
CA VAL A 9 -10.19 -9.60 5.56
C VAL A 9 -11.02 -8.58 6.31
N THR A 10 -11.51 -8.96 7.49
CA THR A 10 -12.12 -8.01 8.44
C THR A 10 -11.04 -7.18 9.13
N ASP A 11 -11.42 -6.11 9.83
CA ASP A 11 -10.46 -5.30 10.60
C ASP A 11 -9.71 -6.12 11.65
N ALA A 12 -10.41 -7.05 12.33
CA ALA A 12 -9.79 -7.95 13.30
C ALA A 12 -8.75 -8.86 12.64
N GLN A 13 -9.10 -9.48 11.50
CA GLN A 13 -8.16 -10.33 10.74
C GLN A 13 -6.99 -9.54 10.15
N CYS A 14 -7.22 -8.29 9.75
CA CYS A 14 -6.18 -7.38 9.30
C CYS A 14 -5.21 -7.07 10.45
N ALA A 15 -5.73 -6.76 11.64
CA ALA A 15 -4.93 -6.51 12.83
C ALA A 15 -4.08 -7.74 13.22
N GLU A 16 -4.69 -8.93 13.25
CA GLU A 16 -3.98 -10.19 13.51
C GLU A 16 -2.83 -10.43 12.54
N ARG A 17 -3.04 -10.18 11.23
CA ARG A 17 -1.99 -10.32 10.22
C ARG A 17 -0.86 -9.30 10.35
N LEU A 18 -1.16 -8.11 10.89
CA LEU A 18 -0.17 -7.07 11.18
C LEU A 18 0.52 -7.29 12.53
N GLY A 19 0.11 -8.28 13.32
CA GLY A 19 0.60 -8.49 14.68
C GLY A 19 0.13 -7.40 15.66
N LEU A 20 -0.98 -6.72 15.36
CA LEU A 20 -1.58 -5.67 16.17
C LEU A 20 -2.88 -6.15 16.81
N THR A 21 -3.30 -5.49 17.90
CA THR A 21 -4.65 -5.67 18.42
C THR A 21 -5.66 -4.87 17.59
N THR A 22 -6.91 -5.33 17.54
CA THR A 22 -7.99 -4.65 16.80
C THR A 22 -8.19 -3.20 17.27
N GLU A 23 -8.00 -2.94 18.57
CA GLU A 23 -8.11 -1.60 19.16
C GLU A 23 -7.03 -0.66 18.65
N VAL A 24 -5.77 -1.11 18.61
CA VAL A 24 -4.64 -0.32 18.08
C VAL A 24 -4.86 0.00 16.61
N LEU A 25 -5.32 -0.98 15.83
CA LEU A 25 -5.66 -0.74 14.44
C LEU A 25 -6.78 0.31 14.34
N ALA A 26 -7.87 0.16 15.10
CA ALA A 26 -9.00 1.08 15.10
C ALA A 26 -8.60 2.52 15.46
N THR A 27 -7.71 2.71 16.44
CA THR A 27 -7.17 4.04 16.79
C THR A 27 -6.29 4.61 15.67
N ALA A 28 -5.54 3.78 14.96
CA ALA A 28 -4.70 4.20 13.83
C ALA A 28 -5.49 4.46 12.54
N LEU A 29 -6.68 3.87 12.37
CA LEU A 29 -7.47 3.94 11.13
C LEU A 29 -7.74 5.36 10.63
N PRO A 30 -8.12 6.36 11.45
CA PRO A 30 -8.35 7.71 10.97
C PRO A 30 -7.09 8.35 10.36
N ALA A 31 -5.93 8.12 10.97
CA ALA A 31 -4.65 8.61 10.45
C ALA A 31 -4.23 7.85 9.18
N LEU A 32 -4.39 6.52 9.18
CA LEU A 32 -4.11 5.67 8.04
C LEU A 32 -4.98 6.04 6.83
N THR A 33 -6.27 6.31 7.05
CA THR A 33 -7.21 6.71 5.99
C THR A 33 -6.77 8.02 5.32
N LYS A 34 -6.31 9.00 6.11
CA LYS A 34 -5.72 10.24 5.59
C LYS A 34 -4.45 9.99 4.78
N ALA A 35 -3.68 8.96 5.13
CA ALA A 35 -2.47 8.56 4.42
C ALA A 35 -2.75 7.64 3.20
N GLY A 36 -4.01 7.47 2.79
CA GLY A 36 -4.38 6.66 1.63
C GLY A 36 -4.43 5.15 1.89
N PHE A 37 -4.62 4.74 3.15
CA PHE A 37 -4.77 3.33 3.49
C PHE A 37 -6.05 2.74 2.84
N PRO A 38 -6.02 1.49 2.36
CA PRO A 38 -7.15 0.87 1.67
C PRO A 38 -8.46 0.89 2.48
N MET A 39 -9.53 1.38 1.85
CA MET A 39 -10.87 1.40 2.43
C MET A 39 -11.54 0.02 2.35
N ARG A 40 -12.64 -0.13 3.09
CA ARG A 40 -13.48 -1.33 3.02
C ARG A 40 -14.27 -1.31 1.71
N ASP A 41 -14.38 -2.47 1.07
CA ASP A 41 -15.16 -2.62 -0.15
C ASP A 41 -16.61 -3.02 0.17
N PRO A 42 -17.61 -2.19 -0.19
CA PRO A 42 -19.03 -2.50 0.04
C PRO A 42 -19.50 -3.78 -0.67
N LEU A 43 -18.90 -4.14 -1.81
CA LEU A 43 -19.31 -5.30 -2.61
C LEU A 43 -18.85 -6.61 -1.99
N PHE A 44 -17.78 -6.59 -1.21
CA PHE A 44 -17.23 -7.77 -0.55
C PHE A 44 -17.54 -7.80 0.96
N ALA A 45 -18.78 -7.48 1.30
CA ALA A 45 -19.28 -7.48 2.68
C ALA A 45 -18.49 -6.56 3.63
N ASN A 46 -18.14 -5.35 3.16
CA ASN A 46 -17.38 -4.35 3.92
C ASN A 46 -16.02 -4.84 4.42
N ARG A 47 -15.36 -5.71 3.65
CA ARG A 47 -14.02 -6.24 3.96
C ARG A 47 -12.93 -5.44 3.28
N ARG A 48 -11.71 -5.50 3.81
CA ARG A 48 -10.53 -4.91 3.19
C ARG A 48 -9.81 -5.93 2.32
N TYR A 49 -9.34 -5.46 1.18
CA TYR A 49 -8.49 -6.25 0.30
C TYR A 49 -7.06 -6.28 0.86
N TRP A 50 -6.63 -7.44 1.36
CA TRP A 50 -5.33 -7.63 1.98
C TRP A 50 -4.14 -7.34 1.05
N PRO A 51 -4.16 -7.73 -0.24
CA PRO A 51 -3.05 -7.39 -1.13
C PRO A 51 -2.85 -5.88 -1.31
N ALA A 52 -3.92 -5.07 -1.28
CA ALA A 52 -3.79 -3.61 -1.28
C ALA A 52 -3.17 -3.09 0.02
N VAL A 53 -3.53 -3.66 1.17
CA VAL A 53 -2.94 -3.30 2.47
C VAL A 53 -1.44 -3.61 2.47
N ARG A 54 -1.06 -4.79 1.98
CA ARG A 54 0.33 -5.19 1.82
C ARG A 54 1.08 -4.27 0.87
N ALA A 55 0.55 -3.99 -0.31
CA ALA A 55 1.18 -3.09 -1.28
C ALA A 55 1.38 -1.68 -0.73
N TRP A 56 0.42 -1.16 0.04
CA TRP A 56 0.55 0.14 0.72
C TRP A 56 1.66 0.13 1.78
N LEU A 57 1.77 -0.95 2.58
CA LEU A 57 2.86 -1.11 3.55
C LEU A 57 4.21 -1.27 2.85
N ASP A 58 4.28 -2.08 1.80
CA ASP A 58 5.50 -2.29 1.01
C ASP A 58 5.97 -0.95 0.42
N ARG A 59 5.07 -0.13 -0.12
CA ARG A 59 5.39 1.25 -0.56
C ARG A 59 5.88 2.13 0.59
N ARG A 60 5.24 2.06 1.76
CA ARG A 60 5.62 2.86 2.95
C ARG A 60 7.01 2.52 3.50
N TYR A 61 7.41 1.25 3.43
CA TYR A 61 8.71 0.78 3.94
C TYR A 61 9.77 0.61 2.85
N GLY A 62 9.53 1.13 1.63
CA GLY A 62 10.48 1.03 0.51
C GLY A 62 10.68 -0.39 -0.02
N MET A 63 9.81 -1.33 0.36
CA MET A 63 9.76 -2.71 -0.16
C MET A 63 8.90 -2.86 -1.41
N GLY A 64 8.25 -1.79 -1.86
CA GLY A 64 7.56 -1.71 -3.15
C GLY A 64 8.56 -1.85 -4.29
N LYS A 65 8.96 -3.09 -4.60
CA LYS A 65 9.67 -3.41 -5.83
C LYS A 65 8.73 -3.10 -7.00
N ASP A 66 9.10 -2.09 -7.78
CA ASP A 66 8.82 -2.04 -9.21
C ASP A 66 7.32 -2.16 -9.61
N ASP A 67 6.42 -1.40 -8.98
CA ASP A 67 5.00 -1.37 -9.38
C ASP A 67 4.73 -0.39 -10.55
N GLY A 68 5.74 -0.10 -11.39
CA GLY A 68 5.57 0.72 -12.60
C GLY A 68 5.21 2.20 -12.40
N MET A 69 5.04 2.69 -11.16
CA MET A 69 4.77 4.10 -10.88
C MET A 69 6.04 4.85 -10.45
N LEU A 70 6.68 5.43 -11.47
CA LEU A 70 7.71 6.47 -11.43
C LEU A 70 8.85 6.26 -10.41
N ARG A 71 9.84 5.43 -10.79
CA ARG A 71 11.20 6.00 -10.76
C ARG A 71 11.17 7.12 -11.80
N ALA A 72 11.29 8.37 -11.38
CA ALA A 72 11.69 9.41 -12.32
C ALA A 72 12.92 8.86 -13.08
N PRO A 73 12.95 8.87 -14.43
CA PRO A 73 14.12 8.38 -15.15
C PRO A 73 15.34 9.11 -14.57
N PRO A 74 16.34 8.41 -14.00
CA PRO A 74 17.58 9.06 -13.62
C PRO A 74 18.29 9.43 -14.92
N GLY A 75 18.05 10.65 -15.41
CA GLY A 75 18.60 11.09 -16.69
C GLY A 75 17.99 12.37 -17.26
N LEU A 76 17.61 13.35 -16.43
CA LEU A 76 17.53 14.74 -16.89
C LEU A 76 18.88 15.42 -16.61
N ASP A 77 19.96 14.82 -17.11
CA ASP A 77 21.29 15.43 -17.13
C ASP A 77 21.73 15.52 -18.60
N GLU A 78 21.39 16.66 -19.21
CA GLU A 78 22.34 17.63 -19.80
C GLU A 78 21.59 18.58 -20.76
N PRO A 79 21.91 19.89 -20.77
CA PRO A 79 21.48 20.78 -21.84
C PRO A 79 22.25 20.42 -23.12
N GLU A 80 21.55 19.88 -24.12
CA GLU A 80 22.14 19.54 -25.42
C GLU A 80 22.84 20.77 -26.04
N PRO A 81 24.16 20.72 -26.33
CA PRO A 81 24.87 21.83 -26.94
C PRO A 81 24.59 21.81 -28.45
N TRP A 82 23.49 22.43 -28.89
CA TRP A 82 23.31 22.69 -30.32
C TRP A 82 24.22 23.85 -30.77
N LYS A 83 25.54 23.65 -30.76
CA LYS A 83 26.39 24.38 -31.72
C LYS A 83 26.29 23.67 -33.06
N LYS A 84 25.40 24.16 -33.92
CA LYS A 84 25.58 24.00 -35.36
C LYS A 84 26.54 25.10 -35.84
N LYS A 85 27.47 24.67 -36.70
CA LYS A 85 28.62 25.41 -37.27
C LYS A 85 28.37 26.86 -37.60
#